data_AF-A0A523Z747-F1
#
_entry.id   AF-A0A523Z747-F1
#
_cell.length_a   1.000
_cell.length_b   1.000
_cell.length_c   1.000
_cell.angle_alpha   90.00
_cell.angle_beta   90.00
_cell.angle_gamma   90.00
#
_symmetry.space_group_name_H-M   'P 1'
#
loop_
_entity.id
_entity.type
_entity.pdbx_description
1 polymer ?
#
loop_
_entity_poly.entity_id
_entity_poly.type
_entity_poly.pdbx_seq_one_letter_code
_entity_poly.pdbx_strand_id
1 'polypeptide(L)'
;AFDHADILAYALQRLRYKLEYTAVGFELLPEVFTLSELQTAYEIVLEEELDKRNFRRKILSAGVIEETEEHRTGEGRPARLYHFRDDAVAEVKTRRLFP
;
A
#
# COMPACT_ATOMS: atom_id res chain seq x y z
N ALA A 1 3.35 21.36 -25.30
CA ALA A 1 3.63 19.98 -24.87
C ALA A 1 2.60 19.06 -25.53
N PHE A 2 2.96 17.83 -25.87
CA PHE A 2 2.07 16.84 -26.51
C PHE A 2 1.01 16.33 -25.51
N ASP A 3 0.44 15.16 -25.76
CA ASP A 3 -0.54 14.42 -24.95
C ASP A 3 0.02 13.81 -23.64
N HIS A 4 1.17 14.30 -23.16
CA HIS A 4 1.79 13.80 -21.92
C HIS A 4 0.86 13.92 -20.71
N ALA A 5 -0.01 14.94 -20.68
CA ALA A 5 -1.02 15.10 -19.63
C ALA A 5 -2.04 13.95 -19.66
N ASP A 6 -2.51 13.56 -20.85
CA ASP A 6 -3.48 12.48 -21.02
C ASP A 6 -2.86 11.11 -20.69
N ILE A 7 -1.59 10.90 -21.07
CA ILE A 7 -0.82 9.69 -20.72
C ILE A 7 -0.66 9.57 -19.20
N LEU A 8 -0.30 10.67 -18.52
CA LEU A 8 -0.15 10.68 -17.06
C LEU A 8 -1.49 10.44 -16.35
N ALA A 9 -2.56 11.08 -16.80
CA ALA A 9 -3.90 10.87 -16.24
C ALA A 9 -4.35 9.41 -16.39
N TYR A 10 -4.15 8.83 -17.57
CA TYR A 10 -4.46 7.42 -17.83
C TYR A 10 -3.61 6.47 -16.96
N ALA A 11 -2.30 6.72 -16.85
CA ALA A 11 -1.40 5.91 -16.04
C ALA A 11 -1.78 5.94 -14.56
N LEU A 12 -2.10 7.12 -14.02
CA LEU A 12 -2.54 7.29 -12.63
C LEU A 12 -3.87 6.58 -12.39
N GLN A 13 -4.84 6.75 -13.29
CA GLN A 13 -6.12 6.05 -13.21
C GLN A 13 -5.91 4.52 -13.22
N ARG A 14 -5.03 4.02 -14.09
CA ARG A 14 -4.70 2.59 -14.16
C ARG A 14 -4.03 2.08 -12.89
N LEU A 15 -3.17 2.90 -12.28
CA LEU A 15 -2.49 2.58 -11.02
C LEU A 15 -3.50 2.48 -9.86
N ARG A 16 -4.43 3.43 -9.75
CA ARG A 16 -5.52 3.41 -8.75
C ARG A 16 -6.35 2.14 -8.85
N TYR A 17 -6.80 1.78 -10.04
CA TYR A 17 -7.52 0.51 -10.24
C TYR A 17 -6.67 -0.69 -9.83
N LYS A 18 -5.36 -0.69 -10.10
CA LYS A 18 -4.52 -1.81 -9.68
C LYS A 18 -4.36 -1.86 -8.16
N LEU A 19 -4.29 -0.74 -7.45
CA LEU A 19 -4.22 -0.75 -5.97
C LEU A 19 -5.48 -1.30 -5.32
N GLU A 20 -6.66 -1.08 -5.92
CA GLU A 20 -7.92 -1.60 -5.40
C GLU A 20 -8.02 -3.13 -5.48
N TYR A 21 -7.37 -3.75 -6.48
CA TYR A 21 -7.57 -5.15 -6.84
C TYR A 21 -6.29 -6.00 -6.86
N THR A 22 -5.11 -5.43 -6.67
CA THR A 22 -3.83 -6.14 -6.78
C THR A 22 -2.80 -5.61 -5.79
N ALA A 23 -1.82 -6.46 -5.51
CA ALA A 23 -0.63 -6.22 -4.70
C ALA A 23 0.35 -5.18 -5.29
N VAL A 24 -0.11 -4.17 -6.03
CA VAL A 24 0.80 -3.19 -6.67
C VAL A 24 1.48 -2.28 -5.66
N GLY A 25 0.96 -2.18 -4.43
CA GLY A 25 1.69 -1.54 -3.33
C GLY A 25 3.06 -2.15 -3.04
N PHE A 26 3.32 -3.38 -3.50
CA PHE A 26 4.57 -4.12 -3.29
C PHE A 26 5.71 -3.54 -4.12
N GLU A 27 5.40 -3.06 -5.33
CA GLU A 27 6.39 -2.47 -6.23
C GLU A 27 6.68 -0.99 -5.89
N LEU A 28 5.79 -0.35 -5.12
CA LEU A 28 5.89 1.07 -4.77
C LEU A 28 6.63 1.32 -3.45
N LEU A 29 6.84 0.28 -2.65
CA LEU A 29 7.45 0.36 -1.33
C LEU A 29 8.81 -0.35 -1.30
N PRO A 30 9.70 0.02 -0.37
CA PRO A 30 10.89 -0.76 -0.08
C PRO A 30 10.50 -2.18 0.41
N GLU A 31 11.46 -3.10 0.41
CA GLU A 31 11.27 -4.50 0.84
C GLU A 31 10.70 -4.61 2.26
N VAL A 32 11.12 -3.71 3.16
CA VAL A 32 10.59 -3.58 4.52
C VAL A 32 10.08 -2.16 4.80
N PHE A 33 8.88 -2.07 5.35
CA PHE A 33 8.16 -0.81 5.56
C PHE A 33 7.35 -0.84 6.86
N THR A 34 6.97 0.35 7.32
CA THR A 34 6.01 0.53 8.42
C THR A 34 4.58 0.62 7.88
N LEU A 35 3.58 0.30 8.72
CA LEU A 35 2.17 0.51 8.35
C LEU A 35 1.83 1.97 8.04
N SER A 36 2.57 2.93 8.60
CA SER A 36 2.36 4.35 8.31
C SER A 36 2.85 4.69 6.90
N GLU A 37 4.01 4.17 6.49
CA GLU A 37 4.53 4.37 5.11
C GLU A 37 3.63 3.72 4.07
N LEU A 38 3.13 2.51 4.36
CA LEU A 38 2.13 1.85 3.53
C LEU A 38 0.85 2.70 3.40
N GLN A 39 0.36 3.28 4.51
CA GLN A 39 -0.80 4.17 4.48
C GLN A 39 -0.55 5.40 3.61
N THR A 40 0.56 6.09 3.83
CA THR A 40 0.93 7.30 3.07
C THR A 40 1.06 7.01 1.57
N ALA A 41 1.63 5.87 1.18
CA ALA A 41 1.71 5.48 -0.22
C ALA A 41 0.31 5.30 -0.84
N TYR A 42 -0.63 4.69 -0.11
CA TYR A 42 -2.01 4.54 -0.58
C TYR A 42 -2.73 5.89 -0.69
N GLU A 43 -2.60 6.75 0.32
CA GLU A 43 -3.22 8.09 0.33
C GLU A 43 -2.73 8.95 -0.84
N ILE A 44 -1.42 8.91 -1.14
CA ILE A 44 -0.83 9.64 -2.28
C ILE A 44 -1.43 9.16 -3.60
N VAL A 45 -1.55 7.84 -3.81
CA VAL A 45 -2.04 7.33 -5.09
C VAL A 45 -3.55 7.52 -5.23
N LEU A 46 -4.30 7.34 -4.14
CA LEU A 46 -5.76 7.51 -4.13
C LEU A 46 -6.20 8.98 -4.11
N GLU A 47 -5.31 9.90 -3.73
CA GLU A 47 -5.63 11.32 -3.45
C GLU A 47 -6.75 11.47 -2.39
N GLU A 48 -6.76 10.58 -1.40
CA GLU A 48 -7.72 10.55 -0.31
C GLU A 48 -7.00 10.30 1.03
N GLU A 49 -7.46 10.94 2.10
CA GLU A 49 -7.01 10.62 3.46
C GLU A 49 -7.70 9.35 3.97
N LEU A 50 -6.93 8.39 4.46
CA LEU A 50 -7.46 7.12 4.96
C LEU A 50 -7.52 7.14 6.49
N ASP A 51 -8.62 6.66 7.05
CA ASP A 51 -8.69 6.48 8.50
C ASP A 51 -7.65 5.44 8.95
N LYS A 52 -6.70 5.89 9.76
CA LYS A 52 -5.57 5.09 10.25
C LYS A 52 -6.00 3.79 10.91
N ARG A 53 -7.08 3.79 11.69
CA ARG A 53 -7.53 2.59 12.42
C ARG A 53 -8.14 1.57 11.48
N ASN A 54 -9.00 2.02 10.57
CA ASN A 54 -9.62 1.17 9.56
C ASN A 54 -8.60 0.63 8.56
N PHE A 55 -7.64 1.47 8.12
CA PHE A 55 -6.56 1.06 7.23
C PHE A 55 -5.76 -0.09 7.82
N ARG A 56 -5.24 0.09 9.04
CA ARG A 56 -4.47 -0.94 9.75
C ARG A 56 -5.27 -2.22 9.93
N ARG A 57 -6.53 -2.10 10.35
CA ARG A 57 -7.42 -3.27 10.52
C ARG A 57 -7.59 -4.02 9.21
N LYS A 58 -7.86 -3.33 8.11
CA LYS A 58 -8.06 -3.94 6.78
C LYS A 58 -6.81 -4.66 6.30
N ILE A 59 -5.66 -3.98 6.30
CA ILE A 59 -4.38 -4.56 5.84
C ILE A 59 -4.01 -5.80 6.66
N LEU A 60 -4.10 -5.72 7.99
CA LEU A 60 -3.78 -6.87 8.84
C LEU A 60 -4.78 -8.01 8.64
N SER A 61 -6.07 -7.70 8.48
CA SER A 61 -7.10 -8.73 8.22
C SER A 61 -7.01 -9.36 6.84
N ALA A 62 -6.39 -8.66 5.88
CA ALA A 62 -6.15 -9.20 4.55
C ALA A 62 -5.09 -10.30 4.56
N GLY A 63 -4.23 -10.36 5.59
CA GLY A 63 -3.19 -11.37 5.73
C GLY A 63 -1.99 -11.16 4.79
N VAL A 64 -1.94 -10.09 4.02
CA VAL A 64 -0.99 -9.91 2.90
C VAL A 64 0.41 -9.45 3.31
N ILE A 65 0.60 -9.16 4.60
CA ILE A 65 1.88 -8.72 5.18
C ILE A 65 2.24 -9.59 6.38
N GLU A 66 3.54 -9.69 6.65
CA GLU A 66 4.11 -10.37 7.81
C GLU A 66 4.94 -9.41 8.65
N GLU A 67 4.82 -9.56 9.97
CA GLU A 67 5.65 -8.82 10.93
C GLU A 67 7.09 -9.33 10.89
N THR A 68 8.05 -8.40 10.89
CA THR A 68 9.46 -8.72 11.10
C THR A 68 9.83 -8.58 12.58
N GLU A 69 10.96 -9.16 12.97
CA GLU A 69 11.51 -8.96 14.32
C GLU A 69 12.03 -7.52 14.55
N GLU A 70 12.17 -6.75 13.47
CA GLU A 70 12.77 -5.42 13.47
C GLU A 70 11.78 -4.28 13.74
N HIS A 71 12.34 -3.17 14.20
CA HIS A 71 11.64 -1.90 14.36
C HIS A 71 12.45 -0.76 13.75
N ARG A 72 11.74 0.21 13.16
CA ARG A 72 12.31 1.48 12.75
C ARG A 72 12.21 2.49 13.89
N THR A 73 13.35 2.99 14.33
CA THR A 73 13.46 4.03 15.35
C THR A 73 13.49 5.41 14.69
N GLY A 74 12.80 6.39 15.28
CA GLY A 74 12.73 7.78 14.82
C GLY A 74 12.26 8.69 15.95
N GLU A 75 11.68 9.85 15.62
CA GLU A 75 11.02 10.71 16.62
C GLU A 75 9.73 10.03 17.13
N GLY A 76 9.85 9.24 18.20
CA GLY A 76 8.73 8.60 18.87
C GLY A 76 8.93 7.12 19.14
N ARG A 77 7.82 6.42 19.40
CA ARG A 77 7.84 4.97 19.67
C ARG A 77 8.34 4.21 18.43
N PRO A 78 9.27 3.26 18.58
CA PRO A 78 9.73 2.43 17.47
C PRO A 78 8.55 1.78 16.72
N ALA A 79 8.56 1.92 15.40
CA ALA A 79 7.52 1.39 14.53
C ALA A 79 7.91 -0.03 14.09
N ARG A 80 7.00 -1.00 14.25
CA ARG A 80 7.17 -2.36 13.75
C ARG A 80 7.36 -2.33 12.23
N LEU A 81 8.34 -3.08 11.74
CA LEU A 81 8.55 -3.29 10.31
C LEU A 81 7.80 -4.53 9.82
N TYR A 82 7.31 -4.44 8.60
CA TYR A 82 6.57 -5.47 7.89
C TYR A 82 7.19 -5.64 6.51
N HIS A 83 7.00 -6.80 5.93
CA HIS A 83 7.19 -7.05 4.51
C HIS A 83 5.93 -7.72 3.97
N PHE A 84 5.76 -7.71 2.66
CA PHE A 84 4.68 -8.45 2.04
C PHE A 84 5.00 -9.95 1.97
N ARG A 85 3.99 -10.80 2.08
CA ARG A 85 4.19 -12.24 1.86
C ARG A 85 4.45 -12.53 0.38
N ASP A 86 5.26 -13.54 0.12
CA ASP A 86 5.59 -13.98 -1.25
C ASP A 86 4.35 -14.36 -2.08
N ASP A 87 3.32 -14.90 -1.43
CA ASP A 87 2.07 -15.35 -2.06
C ASP A 87 0.98 -14.27 -2.13
N ALA A 88 1.21 -13.11 -1.51
CA ALA A 88 0.15 -12.13 -1.34
C ALA A 88 -0.27 -11.46 -2.67
N VAL A 89 0.59 -11.50 -3.70
CA VAL A 89 0.23 -11.10 -5.07
C VAL A 89 -0.87 -11.97 -5.67
N ALA A 90 -0.93 -13.26 -5.30
CA ALA A 90 -1.98 -14.17 -5.74
C ALA A 90 -3.29 -13.95 -4.95
N GLU A 91 -3.19 -13.62 -3.66
CA GLU A 91 -4.35 -13.50 -2.77
C GLU A 91 -5.11 -12.17 -2.92
N VAL A 92 -4.40 -11.04 -3.12
CA VAL A 92 -5.03 -9.72 -3.32
C VAL A 92 -5.85 -9.67 -4.60
N LYS A 93 -5.48 -10.42 -5.65
CA LYS A 93 -6.25 -10.52 -6.91
C LYS A 93 -7.70 -10.96 -6.72
N THR A 94 -8.04 -11.53 -5.56
CA THR A 94 -9.35 -12.11 -5.27
C THR A 94 -10.27 -11.17 -4.46
N ARG A 95 -9.75 -10.10 -3.83
CA ARG A 95 -10.54 -9.25 -2.91
C ARG A 95 -10.23 -7.75 -3.07
N ARG A 96 -11.30 -6.94 -3.19
CA ARG A 96 -11.22 -5.48 -3.10
C ARG A 96 -10.97 -5.08 -1.65
N LEU A 97 -9.81 -4.49 -1.35
CA LEU A 97 -9.43 -4.13 0.02
C LEU A 97 -9.98 -2.76 0.44
N PHE A 98 -10.02 -1.83 -0.49
CA PHE A 98 -10.51 -0.47 -0.30
C PHE A 98 -11.68 -0.20 -1.26
N PRO A 99 -12.68 0.60 -0.83
CA PRO A 99 -13.80 0.99 -1.68
C PRO A 99 -13.33 1.71 -2.94
#